data_AF-A0A7L8ABF8-F1
#
_entry.id   AF-A0A7L8ABF8-F1
#
_cell.length_a   1.000
_cell.length_b   1.000
_cell.length_c   1.000
_cell.angle_alpha   90.00
_cell.angle_beta   90.00
_cell.angle_gamma   90.00
#
_symmetry.space_group_name_H-M   'P 1'
#
loop_
_entity.id
_entity.type
_entity.pdbx_description
1 polymer ?
#
loop_
_entity_poly.entity_id
_entity_poly.type
_entity_poly.pdbx_seq_one_letter_code
_entity_poly.pdbx_strand_id
1 'polypeptide(L)'
;MKKILILLIMLNFISCSKITPSGFWLNYETDFITEKQNDQGPFGGTLLINWIADNDYEFDIKKITELADKNDWKLIDSMNYKKADLRNMTDFGKPTINLPLKNFTPESKKADLKSEPFPRWIETNFKLYRFKTGWLIFEPGTNDSTNENGFLLISSDNKQMTVYHLWGE
;
A
#
# COMPACT_ATOMS: atom_id res chain seq x y z
N MET A 1 -10.88 27.92 -41.85
CA MET A 1 -9.99 27.17 -40.94
C MET A 1 -10.17 27.60 -39.48
N LYS A 2 -11.37 27.45 -38.90
CA LYS A 2 -11.66 27.80 -37.50
C LYS A 2 -12.40 26.70 -36.73
N LYS A 3 -12.65 25.55 -37.38
CA LYS A 3 -13.42 24.43 -36.82
C LYS A 3 -12.56 23.25 -36.35
N ILE A 4 -11.25 23.24 -36.65
CA ILE A 4 -10.34 22.15 -36.26
C ILE A 4 -9.69 22.41 -34.88
N LEU A 5 -9.65 23.66 -34.40
CA LEU A 5 -9.00 23.99 -33.13
C LEU A 5 -9.80 23.56 -31.88
N ILE A 6 -11.07 23.19 -32.02
CA ILE A 6 -11.94 22.81 -30.89
C ILE A 6 -11.74 21.33 -30.50
N LEU A 7 -11.17 20.49 -31.37
CA LEU A 7 -11.00 19.06 -31.09
C LEU A 7 -9.82 18.75 -30.16
N LEU A 8 -8.87 19.68 -29.98
CA LEU A 8 -7.68 19.49 -29.15
C LEU A 8 -7.86 19.93 -27.68
N ILE A 9 -8.94 20.64 -27.35
CA ILE A 9 -9.17 21.18 -25.99
C ILE A 9 -10.06 20.25 -25.15
N MET A 10 -10.84 19.36 -25.77
CA MET A 10 -11.71 18.41 -25.05
C MET A 10 -10.99 17.17 -24.49
N LEU A 11 -9.69 17.00 -24.76
CA LEU A 11 -8.90 15.88 -24.24
C LEU A 11 -8.25 16.13 -22.86
N ASN A 12 -8.47 17.29 -22.25
CA ASN A 12 -7.74 17.70 -21.04
C ASN A 12 -8.46 17.53 -19.69
N PHE A 13 -9.63 16.86 -19.62
CA PHE A 13 -10.34 16.71 -18.34
C PHE A 13 -10.86 15.30 -18.06
N ILE A 14 -10.11 14.27 -18.47
CA ILE A 14 -10.26 12.94 -17.87
C ILE A 14 -9.01 12.66 -17.04
N SER A 15 -8.79 13.46 -15.99
CA SER A 15 -8.00 13.00 -14.85
C SER A 15 -8.83 12.00 -14.05
N CYS A 16 -9.14 10.87 -14.69
CA CYS A 16 -9.44 9.65 -13.97
C CYS A 16 -8.06 9.02 -13.76
N SER A 17 -7.49 9.23 -12.58
CA SER A 17 -6.13 8.84 -12.13
C SER A 17 -5.84 7.33 -12.16
N LYS A 18 -6.64 6.54 -12.89
CA LYS A 18 -6.54 5.07 -13.02
C LYS A 18 -5.37 4.59 -13.87
N ILE A 19 -4.56 5.50 -14.43
CA ILE A 19 -3.46 5.13 -15.33
C ILE A 19 -2.33 4.40 -14.59
N THR A 20 -2.10 4.71 -13.31
CA THR A 20 -1.10 4.04 -12.47
C THR A 20 -1.73 3.42 -11.22
N PRO A 21 -1.50 2.12 -10.97
CA PRO A 21 -1.91 1.48 -9.73
C PRO A 21 -1.42 2.29 -8.54
N SER A 22 -2.33 2.74 -7.68
CA SER A 22 -2.00 3.40 -6.42
C SER A 22 -1.26 4.74 -6.53
N GLY A 23 -1.31 5.38 -7.71
CA GLY A 23 -0.62 6.64 -7.97
C GLY A 23 -1.05 7.80 -7.06
N PHE A 24 -2.24 7.75 -6.45
CA PHE A 24 -2.70 8.79 -5.53
C PHE A 24 -1.84 8.90 -4.26
N TRP A 25 -1.23 7.80 -3.81
CA TRP A 25 -0.32 7.83 -2.66
C TRP A 25 0.94 8.63 -2.94
N LEU A 26 1.38 8.72 -4.20
CA LEU A 26 2.57 9.50 -4.58
C LEU A 26 2.41 11.00 -4.33
N ASN A 27 1.17 11.49 -4.18
CA ASN A 27 0.85 12.89 -3.95
C ASN A 27 0.36 13.17 -2.52
N TYR A 28 0.29 12.14 -1.66
CA TYR A 28 -0.14 12.29 -0.28
C TYR A 28 1.04 12.71 0.59
N GLU A 29 0.91 13.85 1.28
CA GLU A 29 1.89 14.36 2.26
C GLU A 29 3.34 14.23 1.81
N THR A 30 3.64 14.72 0.61
CA THR A 30 4.91 14.45 -0.09
C THR A 30 6.14 14.89 0.69
N ASP A 31 5.99 15.92 1.51
CA ASP A 31 7.06 16.50 2.32
C ASP A 31 7.53 15.55 3.44
N PHE A 32 6.70 14.57 3.80
CA PHE A 32 7.03 13.56 4.81
C PHE A 32 7.54 12.24 4.22
N ILE A 33 7.60 12.08 2.88
CA ILE A 33 8.12 10.86 2.25
C ILE A 33 9.62 10.71 2.49
N THR A 34 10.02 9.62 3.14
CA THR A 34 11.45 9.31 3.35
C THR A 34 11.97 8.22 2.44
N GLU A 35 11.10 7.29 2.04
CA GLU A 35 11.46 6.15 1.19
C GLU A 35 10.34 5.89 0.18
N LYS A 36 10.73 5.50 -1.03
CA LYS A 36 9.79 5.13 -2.08
C LYS A 36 10.41 4.10 -3.00
N GLN A 37 9.68 3.01 -3.24
CA GLN A 37 9.99 2.02 -4.26
C GLN A 37 8.76 1.88 -5.15
N ASN A 38 8.97 1.92 -6.46
CA ASN A 38 7.89 1.85 -7.43
C ASN A 38 8.35 1.00 -8.61
N ASP A 39 8.08 -0.30 -8.52
CA ASP A 39 8.35 -1.24 -9.60
C ASP A 39 7.09 -1.38 -10.47
N GLN A 40 7.27 -1.17 -11.77
CA GLN A 40 6.20 -1.15 -12.77
C GLN A 40 6.63 -2.09 -13.90
N GLY A 41 6.55 -3.39 -13.62
CA GLY A 41 6.85 -4.44 -14.56
C GLY A 41 5.74 -4.65 -15.59
N PRO A 42 6.05 -5.31 -16.71
CA PRO A 42 5.06 -5.60 -17.77
C PRO A 42 3.95 -6.57 -17.33
N PHE A 43 4.17 -7.36 -16.28
CA PHE A 43 3.24 -8.37 -15.78
C PHE A 43 2.70 -8.06 -14.38
N GLY A 44 3.13 -6.96 -13.77
CA GLY A 44 2.83 -6.67 -12.37
C GLY A 44 3.79 -5.66 -11.79
N GLY A 45 3.59 -5.30 -10.54
CA GLY A 45 4.44 -4.34 -9.88
C GLY A 45 4.12 -4.14 -8.42
N THR A 46 4.95 -3.30 -7.80
CA THR A 46 4.84 -2.95 -6.40
C THR A 46 5.00 -1.46 -6.20
N LEU A 47 4.23 -0.92 -5.26
CA LEU A 47 4.41 0.44 -4.76
C LEU A 47 4.58 0.38 -3.26
N LEU A 48 5.72 0.87 -2.79
CA LEU A 48 6.04 1.01 -1.38
C LEU A 48 6.40 2.46 -1.11
N ILE A 49 5.79 3.06 -0.10
CA ILE A 49 6.11 4.42 0.31
C ILE A 49 6.11 4.48 1.82
N ASN A 50 7.15 5.07 2.39
CA ASN A 50 7.25 5.35 3.82
C ASN A 50 7.21 6.87 4.06
N TRP A 51 6.47 7.27 5.07
CA TRP A 51 6.42 8.64 5.56
C TRP A 51 6.82 8.72 7.02
N ILE A 52 7.57 9.76 7.38
CA ILE A 52 7.91 10.12 8.77
C ILE A 52 7.48 11.56 9.01
N ALA A 53 6.56 11.74 9.95
CA ALA A 53 6.07 13.05 10.36
C ALA A 53 7.13 13.80 11.18
N ASP A 54 7.07 15.13 11.14
CA ASP A 54 7.79 15.97 12.09
C ASP A 54 7.09 16.04 13.47
N ASN A 55 7.61 16.87 14.37
CA ASN A 55 7.13 16.95 15.74
C ASN A 55 5.67 17.44 15.84
N ASP A 56 5.21 18.26 14.91
CA ASP A 56 3.90 18.94 14.99
C ASP A 56 2.82 18.23 14.16
N TYR A 57 3.18 17.22 13.38
CA TYR A 57 2.27 16.47 12.53
C TYR A 57 2.01 15.03 13.01
N GLU A 58 0.78 14.54 12.85
CA GLU A 58 0.42 13.15 13.09
C GLU A 58 -0.46 12.63 11.95
N PHE A 59 -0.21 11.39 11.54
CA PHE A 59 -1.01 10.70 10.54
C PHE A 59 -2.38 10.32 11.11
N ASP A 60 -3.44 11.00 10.64
CA ASP A 60 -4.81 10.69 11.04
C ASP A 60 -5.37 9.52 10.21
N ILE A 61 -5.50 8.36 10.84
CA ILE A 61 -6.02 7.15 10.18
C ILE A 61 -7.42 7.34 9.58
N LYS A 62 -8.27 8.20 10.16
CA LYS A 62 -9.59 8.46 9.61
C LYS A 62 -9.48 9.17 8.26
N LYS A 63 -8.64 10.22 8.17
CA LYS A 63 -8.37 10.93 6.91
C LYS A 63 -7.73 10.02 5.87
N ILE A 64 -6.80 9.16 6.30
CA ILE A 64 -6.11 8.21 5.42
C ILE A 64 -7.09 7.18 4.83
N THR A 65 -7.98 6.62 5.66
CA THR A 65 -8.97 5.65 5.19
C THR A 65 -10.05 6.31 4.31
N GLU A 66 -10.43 7.57 4.58
CA GLU A 66 -11.28 8.37 3.68
C GLU A 66 -10.61 8.67 2.33
N LEU A 67 -9.31 8.99 2.32
CA LEU A 67 -8.53 9.17 1.09
C LEU A 67 -8.48 7.87 0.28
N ALA A 68 -8.19 6.75 0.95
CA ALA A 68 -8.19 5.43 0.34
C ALA A 68 -9.57 5.11 -0.27
N ASP A 69 -10.65 5.30 0.49
CA ASP A 69 -12.01 5.01 0.04
C ASP A 69 -12.41 5.80 -1.21
N LYS A 70 -12.03 7.08 -1.27
CA LYS A 70 -12.20 7.98 -2.44
C LYS A 70 -11.43 7.53 -3.68
N ASN A 71 -10.37 6.73 -3.51
CA ASN A 71 -9.54 6.19 -4.57
C ASN A 71 -9.76 4.67 -4.76
N ASP A 72 -10.99 4.19 -4.47
CA ASP A 72 -11.43 2.80 -4.66
C ASP A 72 -10.65 1.76 -3.82
N TRP A 73 -9.96 2.19 -2.77
CA TRP A 73 -9.35 1.31 -1.76
C TRP A 73 -10.30 1.15 -0.58
N LYS A 74 -10.97 0.00 -0.49
CA LYS A 74 -11.95 -0.27 0.56
C LYS A 74 -11.28 -0.98 1.72
N LEU A 75 -11.30 -0.37 2.90
CA LEU A 75 -10.79 -1.00 4.12
C LEU A 75 -11.60 -2.27 4.42
N ILE A 76 -10.93 -3.39 4.65
CA ILE A 76 -11.59 -4.67 4.94
C ILE A 76 -11.17 -5.27 6.28
N ASP A 77 -9.96 -5.00 6.76
CA ASP A 77 -9.47 -5.58 8.02
C ASP A 77 -8.33 -4.78 8.64
N SER A 78 -8.02 -5.05 9.91
CA SER A 78 -6.84 -4.51 10.58
C SER A 78 -6.31 -5.37 11.73
N MET A 79 -5.00 -5.34 11.97
CA MET A 79 -4.33 -6.14 13.00
C MET A 79 -3.26 -5.31 13.73
N ASN A 80 -3.16 -5.48 15.04
CA ASN A 80 -2.13 -4.84 15.85
C ASN A 80 -0.89 -5.73 15.96
N TYR A 81 0.29 -5.13 15.80
CA TYR A 81 1.58 -5.78 15.99
C TYR A 81 2.33 -5.12 17.15
N LYS A 82 2.86 -5.93 18.06
CA LYS A 82 3.75 -5.45 19.11
C LYS A 82 5.19 -5.56 18.63
N LYS A 83 6.05 -4.63 19.04
CA LYS A 83 7.49 -4.63 18.76
C LYS A 83 8.17 -5.97 19.11
N ALA A 84 7.67 -6.65 20.14
CA ALA A 84 8.16 -7.97 20.53
C ALA A 84 7.96 -9.03 19.43
N ASP A 85 6.85 -8.96 18.69
CA ASP A 85 6.50 -9.91 17.62
C ASP A 85 7.36 -9.68 16.36
N LEU A 86 7.93 -8.48 16.21
CA LEU A 86 8.72 -8.07 15.05
C LEU A 86 10.16 -8.58 15.07
N ARG A 87 10.65 -9.08 16.21
CA ARG A 87 12.05 -9.49 16.40
C ARG A 87 12.49 -10.60 15.45
N ASN A 88 11.56 -11.44 15.03
CA ASN A 88 11.81 -12.56 14.13
C ASN A 88 11.41 -12.27 12.67
N MET A 89 10.95 -11.04 12.38
CA MET A 89 10.57 -10.60 11.03
C MET A 89 11.74 -9.85 10.40
N THR A 90 12.73 -10.64 9.98
CA THR A 90 13.95 -10.14 9.34
C THR A 90 14.37 -11.07 8.21
N ASP A 91 14.93 -10.51 7.15
CA ASP A 91 15.60 -11.26 6.07
C ASP A 91 17.05 -10.77 5.94
N PHE A 92 18.02 -11.68 6.01
CA PHE A 92 19.46 -11.36 6.10
C PHE A 92 19.79 -10.24 7.12
N GLY A 93 19.10 -10.21 8.27
CA GLY A 93 19.27 -9.22 9.33
C GLY A 93 18.61 -7.87 9.07
N LYS A 94 17.93 -7.68 7.93
CA LYS A 94 17.16 -6.47 7.62
C LYS A 94 15.70 -6.63 8.07
N PRO A 95 15.08 -5.62 8.69
CA PRO A 95 13.66 -5.66 9.07
C PRO A 95 12.74 -5.91 7.88
N THR A 96 11.85 -6.90 8.01
CA THR A 96 10.84 -7.22 6.99
C THR A 96 9.44 -7.32 7.58
N ILE A 97 8.44 -7.37 6.70
CA ILE A 97 7.04 -7.64 7.03
C ILE A 97 6.46 -8.64 6.04
N ASN A 98 5.65 -9.56 6.53
CA ASN A 98 4.83 -10.44 5.71
C ASN A 98 3.46 -9.81 5.52
N LEU A 99 3.00 -9.70 4.27
CA LEU A 99 1.73 -9.09 3.93
C LEU A 99 0.75 -10.20 3.52
N PRO A 100 -0.15 -10.65 4.42
CA PRO A 100 -1.01 -11.79 4.16
C PRO A 100 -2.05 -11.45 3.08
N LEU A 101 -1.83 -11.97 1.87
CA LEU A 101 -2.75 -11.88 0.74
C LEU A 101 -3.97 -12.80 0.90
N LYS A 102 -3.81 -13.93 1.62
CA LYS A 102 -4.89 -14.84 2.00
C LYS A 102 -4.92 -15.02 3.52
N ASN A 103 -6.12 -15.21 4.07
CA ASN A 103 -6.38 -15.49 5.49
C ASN A 103 -5.73 -14.46 6.45
N PHE A 104 -6.34 -13.28 6.58
CA PHE A 104 -5.96 -12.24 7.54
C PHE A 104 -6.34 -12.61 8.98
N THR A 105 -6.05 -13.84 9.40
CA THR A 105 -6.40 -14.35 10.72
C THR A 105 -5.22 -14.24 11.69
N PRO A 106 -5.45 -13.93 12.97
CA PRO A 106 -4.42 -13.86 14.01
C PRO A 106 -3.71 -15.18 14.36
N GLU A 107 -4.11 -16.31 13.77
CA GLU A 107 -3.45 -17.59 13.99
C GLU A 107 -2.18 -17.70 13.12
N SER A 108 -1.06 -17.24 13.70
CA SER A 108 0.29 -17.19 13.11
C SER A 108 0.84 -18.50 12.50
N LYS A 109 0.12 -19.62 12.62
CA LYS A 109 0.57 -20.94 12.15
C LYS A 109 0.07 -21.33 10.75
N LYS A 110 -0.83 -20.54 10.15
CA LYS A 110 -1.38 -20.82 8.80
C LYS A 110 -1.54 -19.57 7.91
N ALA A 111 -0.87 -18.47 8.24
CA ALA A 111 -0.78 -17.35 7.32
C ALA A 111 0.02 -17.80 6.09
N ASP A 112 -0.54 -17.57 4.90
CA ASP A 112 0.01 -18.05 3.64
C ASP A 112 1.46 -17.60 3.48
N LEU A 113 2.41 -18.54 3.57
CA LEU A 113 3.86 -18.29 3.63
C LEU A 113 4.45 -17.78 2.29
N LYS A 114 3.60 -17.44 1.31
CA LYS A 114 4.00 -17.15 -0.06
C LYS A 114 4.10 -15.67 -0.42
N SER A 115 3.79 -14.73 0.47
CA SER A 115 4.17 -13.33 0.22
C SER A 115 5.66 -13.19 0.48
N GLU A 116 6.44 -12.86 -0.55
CA GLU A 116 7.84 -12.47 -0.35
C GLU A 116 7.94 -11.37 0.73
N PRO A 117 8.97 -11.41 1.59
CA PRO A 117 9.10 -10.43 2.66
C PRO A 117 9.37 -9.04 2.09
N PHE A 118 8.60 -8.04 2.54
CA PHE A 118 8.78 -6.63 2.14
C PHE A 118 9.63 -5.88 3.16
N PRO A 119 10.37 -4.82 2.76
CA PRO A 119 11.08 -3.97 3.72
C PRO A 119 10.09 -3.36 4.72
N ARG A 120 10.46 -3.37 6.01
CA ARG A 120 9.67 -2.76 7.08
C ARG A 120 10.45 -1.59 7.70
N TRP A 121 9.91 -0.38 7.58
CA TRP A 121 10.54 0.82 8.13
C TRP A 121 10.05 1.20 9.53
N ILE A 122 8.92 0.67 9.98
CA ILE A 122 8.38 0.92 11.33
C ILE A 122 8.88 -0.17 12.30
N GLU A 123 9.66 0.22 13.31
CA GLU A 123 10.22 -0.68 14.33
C GLU A 123 9.56 -0.58 15.71
N THR A 124 8.49 0.20 15.82
CA THR A 124 7.68 0.35 17.02
C THR A 124 6.43 -0.54 16.93
N ASN A 125 5.57 -0.48 17.95
CA ASN A 125 4.24 -1.06 17.83
C ASN A 125 3.50 -0.36 16.68
N PHE A 126 2.77 -1.10 15.86
CA PHE A 126 2.01 -0.53 14.76
C PHE A 126 0.70 -1.28 14.54
N LYS A 127 -0.18 -0.68 13.74
CA LYS A 127 -1.38 -1.32 13.23
C LYS A 127 -1.30 -1.48 11.72
N LEU A 128 -1.50 -2.70 11.24
CA LEU A 128 -1.61 -3.07 9.84
C LEU A 128 -3.08 -2.99 9.43
N TYR A 129 -3.37 -2.27 8.37
CA TYR A 129 -4.68 -2.21 7.72
C TYR A 129 -4.59 -2.88 6.36
N ARG A 130 -5.63 -3.65 6.02
CA ARG A 130 -5.75 -4.31 4.73
C ARG A 130 -6.91 -3.73 3.95
N PHE A 131 -6.67 -3.49 2.67
CA PHE A 131 -7.60 -2.90 1.74
C PHE A 131 -7.86 -3.86 0.58
N LYS A 132 -9.13 -3.90 0.16
CA LYS A 132 -9.53 -4.38 -1.14
C LYS A 132 -9.33 -3.25 -2.15
N THR A 133 -8.53 -3.49 -3.17
CA THR A 133 -8.21 -2.53 -4.23
C THR A 133 -8.96 -2.87 -5.52
N GLY A 134 -8.79 -2.04 -6.55
CA GLY A 134 -9.27 -2.31 -7.90
C GLY A 134 -8.36 -3.20 -8.75
N TRP A 135 -7.20 -3.61 -8.23
CA TRP A 135 -6.17 -4.35 -8.97
C TRP A 135 -6.05 -5.78 -8.46
N LEU A 136 -5.85 -6.73 -9.35
CA LEU A 136 -5.62 -8.12 -8.99
C LEU A 136 -4.14 -8.39 -8.78
N ILE A 137 -3.83 -9.24 -7.80
CA ILE A 137 -2.59 -10.00 -7.71
C ILE A 137 -2.92 -11.47 -7.95
N PHE A 138 -2.10 -12.14 -8.75
CA PHE A 138 -2.21 -13.55 -9.08
C PHE A 138 -1.15 -14.34 -8.32
N GLU A 139 -1.47 -15.56 -7.89
CA GLU A 139 -0.45 -16.46 -7.34
C GLU A 139 0.27 -17.21 -8.47
N PRO A 140 1.60 -17.08 -8.61
CA PRO A 140 2.35 -17.71 -9.69
C PRO A 140 2.11 -19.22 -9.80
N GLY A 141 1.85 -19.68 -11.02
CA GLY A 141 1.60 -21.10 -11.31
C GLY A 141 0.23 -21.61 -10.86
N THR A 142 -0.70 -20.72 -10.51
CA THR A 142 -2.09 -21.05 -10.17
C THR A 142 -3.08 -20.15 -10.92
N ASN A 143 -4.38 -20.46 -10.82
CA ASN A 143 -5.44 -19.56 -11.29
C ASN A 143 -6.03 -18.71 -10.14
N ASP A 144 -5.39 -18.73 -8.97
CA ASP A 144 -5.85 -17.99 -7.81
C ASP A 144 -5.48 -16.51 -7.95
N SER A 145 -6.43 -15.65 -7.64
CA SER A 145 -6.21 -14.21 -7.61
C SER A 145 -6.98 -13.56 -6.47
N THR A 146 -6.52 -12.39 -6.06
CA THR A 146 -7.20 -11.57 -5.07
C THR A 146 -6.97 -10.10 -5.40
N ASN A 147 -7.89 -9.24 -4.96
CA ASN A 147 -7.66 -7.79 -4.89
C ASN A 147 -7.55 -7.29 -3.45
N GLU A 148 -7.35 -8.18 -2.49
CA GLU A 148 -7.05 -7.86 -1.09
C GLU A 148 -5.53 -7.65 -0.91
N ASN A 149 -4.98 -6.70 -1.65
CA ASN A 149 -3.54 -6.52 -1.90
C ASN A 149 -3.03 -5.10 -1.62
N GLY A 150 -3.85 -4.27 -0.98
CA GLY A 150 -3.44 -2.96 -0.46
C GLY A 150 -3.20 -3.04 1.04
N PHE A 151 -2.08 -2.50 1.52
CA PHE A 151 -1.73 -2.51 2.94
C PHE A 151 -1.23 -1.15 3.40
N LEU A 152 -1.54 -0.81 4.65
CA LEU A 152 -1.06 0.38 5.33
C LEU A 152 -0.61 0.00 6.74
N LEU A 153 0.59 0.40 7.12
CA LEU A 153 1.07 0.38 8.50
C LEU A 153 1.01 1.80 9.04
N ILE A 154 0.58 1.94 10.29
CA ILE A 154 0.72 3.18 11.05
C ILE A 154 1.33 2.87 12.42
N SER A 155 2.38 3.60 12.79
CA SER A 155 2.99 3.48 14.12
C SER A 155 1.99 3.88 15.21
N SER A 156 2.14 3.35 16.42
CA SER A 156 1.17 3.61 17.51
C SER A 156 1.15 5.06 18.00
N ASP A 157 2.18 5.83 17.71
CA ASP A 157 2.29 7.27 17.96
C ASP A 157 1.82 8.11 16.75
N ASN A 158 1.35 7.48 15.67
CA ASN A 158 0.94 8.11 14.42
C ASN A 158 2.03 8.99 13.76
N LYS A 159 3.31 8.79 14.11
CA LYS A 159 4.43 9.56 13.54
C LYS A 159 5.06 8.93 12.31
N GLN A 160 4.73 7.69 12.00
CA GLN A 160 5.24 7.00 10.82
C GLN A 160 4.12 6.18 10.18
N MET A 161 4.06 6.19 8.86
CA MET A 161 3.20 5.29 8.10
C MET A 161 3.91 4.72 6.90
N THR A 162 3.47 3.55 6.47
CA THR A 162 3.98 2.90 5.26
C THR A 162 2.83 2.31 4.48
N VAL A 163 2.80 2.53 3.17
CA VAL A 163 1.85 1.88 2.26
C VAL A 163 2.58 0.83 1.42
N TYR A 164 1.91 -0.29 1.20
CA TYR A 164 2.31 -1.33 0.27
C TYR A 164 1.14 -1.62 -0.68
N HIS A 165 1.40 -1.67 -1.97
CA HIS A 165 0.48 -2.15 -2.98
C HIS A 165 1.19 -3.14 -3.89
N LEU A 166 0.53 -4.25 -4.19
CA LEU A 166 1.04 -5.27 -5.08
C LEU A 166 -0.03 -5.60 -6.12
N TRP A 167 0.34 -5.77 -7.38
CA TRP A 167 -0.58 -6.19 -8.44
C TRP A 167 0.15 -6.98 -9.52
N GLY A 168 -0.63 -7.69 -10.34
CA GLY A 168 -0.13 -8.54 -11.40
C GLY A 168 0.31 -9.92 -10.92
N GLU A 169 1.14 -10.58 -11.72
CA GLU A 169 1.68 -11.92 -11.47
C GLU A 169 2.97 -11.90 -10.64
#